data_AF-A0A2E0PNX1-F1
#
_entry.id   AF-A0A2E0PNX1-F1
#
_cell.length_a   1.000
_cell.length_b   1.000
_cell.length_c   1.000
_cell.angle_alpha   90.00
_cell.angle_beta   90.00
_cell.angle_gamma   90.00
#
_symmetry.space_group_name_H-M   'P 1'
#
loop_
_entity.id
_entity.type
_entity.pdbx_description
1 polymer ?
#
loop_
_entity_poly.entity_id
_entity_poly.type
_entity_poly.pdbx_seq_one_letter_code
_entity_poly.pdbx_strand_id
1 'polypeptide(L)'
;MIRENLNSIKSFDENKDKRIDESELKNATDVAKEWARLAKQGKDGWVYYGKEGQVGPKDWQTIEAIAQKHPGVFISRTGSKYWLP
;
A
#
# COMPACT_ATOMS: atom_id res chain seq x y z
N MET A 1 1.73 -3.33 15.78
CA MET A 1 1.35 -2.34 14.74
C MET A 1 2.10 -2.52 13.42
N ILE A 2 3.35 -2.07 13.17
CA ILE A 2 4.00 -2.36 11.84
C ILE A 2 4.79 -3.66 11.78
N ARG A 3 5.30 -4.22 12.89
CA ARG A 3 5.84 -5.59 12.81
C ARG A 3 4.77 -6.62 12.41
N GLU A 4 3.52 -6.37 12.78
CA GLU A 4 2.36 -7.15 12.30
C GLU A 4 2.00 -6.78 10.86
N ASN A 5 2.04 -5.49 10.50
CA ASN A 5 1.76 -5.06 9.14
C ASN A 5 2.89 -5.29 8.13
N LEU A 6 4.14 -5.55 8.54
CA LEU A 6 5.23 -5.94 7.64
C LEU A 6 5.07 -7.39 7.18
N ASN A 7 4.48 -8.23 8.04
CA ASN A 7 3.93 -9.51 7.59
C ASN A 7 2.78 -9.26 6.61
N SER A 8 1.96 -8.21 6.81
CA SER A 8 0.85 -7.91 5.89
C SER A 8 1.22 -7.19 4.59
N ILE A 9 2.33 -6.47 4.59
CA ILE A 9 2.98 -5.86 3.42
C ILE A 9 3.48 -6.95 2.45
N LYS A 10 3.73 -8.17 2.95
CA LYS A 10 3.93 -9.37 2.13
C LYS A 10 2.63 -10.08 1.72
N SER A 11 1.48 -9.74 2.30
CA SER A 11 0.33 -10.66 2.40
C SER A 11 -0.88 -10.28 1.55
N PHE A 12 -0.69 -10.13 0.24
CA PHE A 12 -1.80 -10.62 -0.60
C PHE A 12 -2.05 -12.12 -0.35
N ASP A 13 -1.09 -12.83 0.25
CA ASP A 13 -1.22 -14.09 1.00
C ASP A 13 -2.16 -13.91 2.22
N GLU A 14 -3.46 -13.80 1.98
CA GLU A 14 -4.48 -13.62 3.00
C GLU A 14 -4.62 -14.86 3.90
N ASN A 15 -4.36 -16.05 3.33
CA ASN A 15 -4.50 -17.32 4.03
C ASN A 15 -3.22 -17.72 4.84
N LYS A 16 -2.11 -17.01 4.64
CA LYS A 16 -0.81 -17.18 5.32
C LYS A 16 -0.11 -18.51 5.02
N ASP A 17 -0.37 -19.10 3.85
CA ASP A 17 0.24 -20.35 3.40
C ASP A 17 1.62 -20.14 2.73
N LYS A 18 2.07 -18.88 2.66
CA LYS A 18 3.32 -18.44 2.02
C LYS A 18 3.31 -18.59 0.49
N ARG A 19 2.13 -18.70 -0.12
CA ARG A 19 1.88 -18.70 -1.55
C ARG A 19 0.90 -17.57 -1.86
N ILE A 20 0.82 -17.22 -3.15
CA ILE A 20 -0.19 -16.32 -3.66
C ILE A 20 -1.02 -17.17 -4.61
N ASP A 21 -2.23 -17.52 -4.19
CA ASP A 21 -3.17 -18.23 -5.05
C ASP A 21 -3.82 -17.28 -6.08
N GLU A 22 -4.61 -17.84 -6.99
CA GLU A 22 -5.27 -17.05 -8.04
C GLU A 22 -6.24 -15.99 -7.48
N SER A 23 -6.90 -16.28 -6.36
CA SER A 23 -7.84 -15.35 -5.73
C SER A 23 -7.11 -14.20 -5.07
N GLU A 24 -6.01 -14.49 -4.39
CA GLU A 24 -5.11 -13.54 -3.76
C GLU A 24 -4.44 -12.63 -4.79
N LEU A 25 -3.98 -13.20 -5.91
CA LEU A 25 -3.43 -12.44 -7.05
C LEU A 25 -4.48 -11.53 -7.69
N LYS A 26 -5.71 -12.04 -7.86
CA LYS A 26 -6.82 -11.25 -8.40
C LYS A 26 -7.14 -10.07 -7.49
N ASN A 27 -7.23 -10.29 -6.18
CA ASN A 27 -7.46 -9.25 -5.19
C ASN A 27 -6.33 -8.19 -5.21
N ALA A 28 -5.08 -8.62 -5.32
CA ALA A 28 -3.93 -7.72 -5.49
C ALA A 28 -4.07 -6.82 -6.71
N THR A 29 -4.44 -7.42 -7.84
CA THR A 29 -4.66 -6.72 -9.09
C THR A 29 -5.80 -5.71 -8.99
N ASP A 30 -6.91 -6.09 -8.36
CA ASP A 30 -8.08 -5.23 -8.19
C ASP A 30 -7.79 -4.03 -7.29
N VAL A 31 -7.06 -4.24 -6.19
CA VAL A 31 -6.58 -3.16 -5.30
C VAL A 31 -5.67 -2.20 -6.06
N ALA A 32 -4.69 -2.71 -6.82
CA ALA A 32 -3.78 -1.87 -7.59
C ALA A 32 -4.51 -1.03 -8.64
N LYS A 33 -5.48 -1.62 -9.37
CA LYS A 33 -6.31 -0.90 -10.36
C LYS A 33 -7.16 0.18 -9.70
N GLU A 34 -7.80 -0.12 -8.58
CA GLU A 34 -8.62 0.85 -7.86
C GLU A 34 -7.78 2.01 -7.33
N TRP A 35 -6.60 1.73 -6.80
CA TRP A 35 -5.71 2.77 -6.30
C TRP A 35 -5.17 3.65 -7.42
N ALA A 36 -4.79 3.07 -8.56
CA ALA A 36 -4.41 3.83 -9.75
C ALA A 36 -5.55 4.76 -10.21
N ARG A 37 -6.81 4.28 -10.16
CA ARG A 37 -7.99 5.08 -10.47
C ARG A 37 -8.16 6.24 -9.49
N LEU A 38 -8.04 6.00 -8.19
CA LEU A 38 -8.16 7.02 -7.14
C LEU A 38 -7.05 8.07 -7.21
N ALA A 39 -5.82 7.64 -7.50
CA ALA A 39 -4.67 8.51 -7.69
C ALA A 39 -4.91 9.47 -8.86
N LYS A 40 -5.39 8.95 -9.99
CA LYS A 40 -5.76 9.77 -11.17
C LYS A 40 -6.89 10.76 -10.88
N GLN A 41 -7.78 10.43 -9.96
CA GLN A 41 -8.87 11.32 -9.53
C GLN A 41 -8.43 12.40 -8.53
N GLY A 42 -7.16 12.42 -8.11
CA GLY A 42 -6.67 13.38 -7.12
C GLY A 42 -7.30 13.18 -5.74
N LYS A 43 -7.73 11.96 -5.39
CA LYS A 43 -8.33 11.68 -4.08
C LYS A 43 -7.25 11.70 -2.99
N ASP A 44 -7.45 12.50 -1.96
CA ASP A 44 -6.61 12.50 -0.75
C ASP A 44 -6.78 11.25 0.10
N GLY A 45 -5.90 11.08 1.10
CA GLY A 45 -5.98 10.00 2.08
C GLY A 45 -4.98 8.87 1.83
N TRP A 46 -3.88 9.21 1.18
CA TRP A 46 -2.73 8.34 1.02
C TRP A 46 -1.80 8.46 2.21
N VAL A 47 -1.22 7.35 2.61
CA VAL A 47 -0.22 7.29 3.67
C VAL A 47 0.97 6.52 3.15
N TYR A 48 2.16 6.83 3.66
CA TYR A 48 3.34 6.01 3.41
C TYR A 48 3.97 5.58 4.73
N TYR A 49 4.71 4.48 4.69
CA TYR A 49 5.48 3.97 5.81
C TYR A 49 6.96 4.22 5.60
N GLY A 50 7.52 5.13 6.40
CA GLY A 50 8.95 5.45 6.42
C GLY A 50 9.67 4.85 7.62
N LYS A 51 10.92 5.29 7.86
CA LYS A 51 11.74 4.82 8.99
C LYS A 51 11.10 5.05 10.36
N GLU A 52 10.32 6.13 10.51
CA GLU A 52 9.76 6.56 11.80
C GLU A 52 8.31 6.12 12.01
N GLY A 53 7.68 5.50 11.01
CA GLY A 53 6.27 5.12 11.12
C GLY A 53 5.46 5.43 9.89
N GLN A 54 4.13 5.35 10.07
CA GLN A 54 3.16 5.78 9.07
C GLN A 54 3.07 7.31 9.08
N VAL A 55 3.11 7.92 7.90
CA VAL A 55 3.03 9.36 7.70
C VAL A 55 1.91 9.67 6.69
N GLY A 56 1.08 10.66 7.01
CA GLY A 56 -0.07 11.10 6.20
C GLY A 56 -1.31 11.37 7.07
N PRO A 57 -2.49 11.61 6.46
CA PRO A 57 -2.77 11.52 5.03
C PRO A 57 -2.15 12.64 4.18
N LYS A 58 -1.88 12.34 2.91
CA LYS A 58 -1.38 13.26 1.87
C LYS A 58 -2.13 13.06 0.54
N ASP A 59 -1.93 13.99 -0.39
CA ASP A 59 -2.29 13.84 -1.81
C ASP A 59 -1.34 12.86 -2.51
N TRP A 60 -1.71 12.43 -3.72
CA TRP A 60 -0.91 11.47 -4.50
C TRP A 60 0.43 12.05 -4.97
N GLN A 61 0.49 13.33 -5.34
CA GLN A 61 1.72 13.95 -5.87
C GLN A 61 2.83 13.99 -4.81
N THR A 62 2.46 14.27 -3.57
CA THR A 62 3.36 14.25 -2.41
C THR A 62 3.88 12.83 -2.17
N ILE A 63 3.01 11.82 -2.26
CA ILE A 63 3.40 10.42 -2.09
C ILE A 63 4.34 9.97 -3.18
N GLU A 64 4.06 10.31 -4.44
CA GLU A 64 4.92 10.00 -5.58
C GLU A 64 6.32 10.61 -5.40
N ALA A 65 6.40 11.89 -5.00
CA ALA A 65 7.67 12.55 -4.73
C ALA A 65 8.45 11.88 -3.57
N ILE A 66 7.76 11.36 -2.56
CA ILE A 66 8.36 10.65 -1.43
C ILE A 66 8.87 9.27 -1.86
N ALA A 67 8.07 8.51 -2.62
CA ALA A 67 8.45 7.20 -3.13
C ALA A 67 9.67 7.27 -4.07
N GLN A 68 9.74 8.31 -4.90
CA GLN A 68 10.91 8.56 -5.76
C GLN A 68 12.19 8.84 -4.94
N LYS A 69 12.08 9.58 -3.83
CA LYS A 69 13.23 9.88 -2.95
C LYS A 69 13.61 8.72 -2.04
N HIS A 70 12.64 7.86 -1.72
CA HIS A 70 12.77 6.78 -0.77
C HIS A 70 12.16 5.50 -1.34
N PRO A 71 12.84 4.78 -2.26
CA PRO A 71 12.29 3.62 -2.97
C PRO A 71 12.01 2.38 -2.09
N GLY A 72 12.17 2.49 -0.77
CA GLY A 72 11.83 1.45 0.20
C GLY A 72 10.66 1.81 1.11
N VAL A 73 9.89 2.85 0.79
CA VAL A 73 8.66 3.17 1.51
C VAL A 73 7.52 2.29 1.01
N PHE A 74 6.59 1.95 1.89
CA PHE A 74 5.35 1.30 1.51
C PHE A 74 4.23 2.32 1.46
N ILE A 75 3.36 2.24 0.46
CA ILE A 75 2.23 3.15 0.24
C ILE A 75 0.94 2.44 0.59
N SER A 76 0.01 3.17 1.21
CA SER A 76 -1.33 2.69 1.49
C SER A 76 -2.34 3.84 1.47
N ARG A 77 -3.57 3.49 1.83
CA ARG A 77 -4.71 4.37 2.00
C ARG A 77 -5.15 4.33 3.46
N THR A 78 -5.58 5.47 4.01
CA THR A 78 -6.14 5.52 5.36
C THR A 78 -7.27 4.50 5.50
N GLY A 79 -7.15 3.60 6.49
CA GLY A 79 -8.13 2.53 6.76
C GLY A 79 -8.01 1.28 5.88
N SER A 80 -7.08 1.26 4.92
CA SER A 80 -6.78 0.05 4.15
C SER A 80 -5.96 -0.95 4.98
N LYS A 81 -6.23 -2.24 4.78
CA LYS A 81 -5.40 -3.33 5.31
C LYS A 81 -4.19 -3.66 4.40
N TYR A 82 -4.20 -3.16 3.16
CA TYR A 82 -3.18 -3.44 2.15
C TYR A 82 -2.09 -2.38 2.12
N TRP A 83 -0.91 -2.77 1.67
CA TRP A 83 0.24 -1.91 1.44
C TRP A 83 0.93 -2.32 0.14
N LEU A 84 1.40 -1.35 -0.65
CA LEU A 84 2.16 -1.58 -1.86
C LEU A 84 3.60 -1.06 -1.66
N PRO A 85 4.63 -1.77 -2.15
CA PRO A 85 5.99 -1.23 -2.21
C PRO A 85 6.12 -0.07 -3.20
#